data_AF-S4RA48-F1
#
_entry.id   AF-S4RA48-F1
#
_cell.length_a   1.000
_cell.length_b   1.000
_cell.length_c   1.000
_cell.angle_alpha   90.00
_cell.angle_beta   90.00
_cell.angle_gamma   90.00
#
_symmetry.space_group_name_H-M   'P 1'
#
loop_
_entity.id
_entity.type
_entity.pdbx_description
1 polymer ?
#
loop_
_entity_poly.entity_id
_entity_poly.type
_entity_poly.pdbx_seq_one_letter_code
_entity_poly.pdbx_strand_id
1 'polypeptide(L)'
;QGRGVFASGSPFAAVSLPSGRMLHPGQGNNAYVFPGLALGVIAARVRHITDEAFLATAEMIAGEVTDAHLAEGRLYPPLSSIRDISFKIAVKIVEQAYASGMASLYPEPQDKEALVRSHVYSPDYDSFVPDCYTWPAAYSKTQTV
;
A
#
# COMPACT_ATOMS: atom_id res chain seq x y z
N GLN A 1 19.56 21.14 -22.71
CA GLN A 1 20.68 20.22 -22.39
C GLN A 1 20.24 18.94 -21.70
N GLY A 2 19.09 18.88 -20.99
CA GLY A 2 18.56 17.59 -20.49
C GLY A 2 19.33 16.93 -19.36
N ARG A 3 20.21 17.68 -18.67
CA ARG A 3 21.08 17.17 -17.60
C ARG A 3 20.51 17.33 -16.19
N GLY A 4 19.43 18.12 -16.05
CA GLY A 4 18.77 18.33 -14.76
C GLY A 4 17.94 17.11 -14.37
N VAL A 5 18.07 16.69 -13.11
CA VAL A 5 17.16 15.72 -12.48
C VAL A 5 16.01 16.51 -11.89
N PHE A 6 14.78 16.21 -12.32
CA PHE A 6 13.62 17.07 -12.03
C PHE A 6 12.42 16.27 -11.52
N ALA A 7 11.80 16.80 -10.47
CA ALA A 7 10.46 16.44 -10.02
C ALA A 7 9.74 17.70 -9.51
N SER A 8 8.42 17.64 -9.49
CA SER A 8 7.56 18.74 -9.03
C SER A 8 6.41 18.23 -8.17
N GLY A 9 5.76 19.12 -7.41
CA GLY A 9 4.50 18.77 -6.73
C GLY A 9 3.33 18.65 -7.70
N SER A 10 3.25 19.54 -8.69
CA SER A 10 2.19 19.56 -9.70
C SER A 10 2.55 18.74 -10.95
N PRO A 11 1.56 18.18 -11.67
CA PRO A 11 1.77 17.56 -12.98
C PRO A 11 2.38 18.51 -14.00
N PHE A 12 3.37 18.02 -14.75
CA PHE A 12 3.80 18.63 -16.00
C PHE A 12 3.76 17.59 -17.13
N ALA A 13 3.51 18.06 -18.35
CA ALA A 13 3.54 17.22 -19.54
C ALA A 13 4.97 16.71 -19.83
N ALA A 14 5.06 15.64 -20.62
CA ALA A 14 6.34 15.15 -21.13
C ALA A 14 7.05 16.21 -21.99
N VAL A 15 8.38 16.20 -21.96
CA VAL A 15 9.21 17.18 -22.66
C VAL A 15 10.09 16.47 -23.68
N SER A 16 9.95 16.86 -24.95
CA SER A 16 10.88 16.47 -26.01
C SER A 16 12.09 17.39 -26.03
N LEU A 17 13.28 16.83 -25.87
CA LEU A 17 14.53 17.58 -25.97
C LEU A 17 14.96 17.72 -27.45
N PRO A 18 15.77 18.75 -27.79
CA PRO A 18 16.36 18.87 -29.13
C PRO A 18 17.18 17.66 -29.58
N SER A 19 17.66 16.83 -28.64
CA SER A 19 18.37 15.58 -28.93
C SER A 19 17.45 14.42 -29.34
N GLY A 20 16.13 14.62 -29.40
CA GLY A 20 15.12 13.59 -29.68
C GLY A 20 14.72 12.75 -28.46
N ARG A 21 15.36 12.92 -27.31
CA ARG A 21 15.01 12.21 -26.07
C ARG A 21 13.73 12.80 -25.46
N MET A 22 12.77 11.94 -25.13
CA MET A 22 11.58 12.28 -24.37
C MET A 22 11.86 12.12 -22.87
N LEU A 23 11.47 13.09 -22.05
CA LEU A 23 11.54 13.03 -20.60
C LEU A 23 10.16 13.14 -19.97
N HIS A 24 9.94 12.38 -18.90
CA HIS A 24 8.69 12.35 -18.15
C HIS A 24 8.92 12.84 -16.71
N PRO A 25 8.72 14.15 -16.43
CA PRO A 25 8.97 14.70 -15.10
C PRO A 25 8.07 14.03 -14.06
N GLY A 26 8.69 13.50 -13.00
CA GLY A 26 7.98 12.82 -11.92
C GLY A 26 7.26 13.78 -10.97
N GLN A 27 6.26 13.26 -10.24
CA GLN A 27 5.53 14.01 -9.23
C GLN A 27 5.92 13.57 -7.82
N GLY A 28 6.49 14.48 -7.04
CA GLY A 28 6.74 14.28 -5.61
C GLY A 28 5.46 14.48 -4.81
N ASN A 29 4.57 13.49 -4.83
CA ASN A 29 3.25 13.56 -4.22
C ASN A 29 3.16 12.72 -2.94
N ASN A 30 2.55 13.28 -1.89
CA ASN A 30 2.29 12.59 -0.63
C ASN A 30 1.41 11.33 -0.79
N ALA A 31 0.71 11.20 -1.92
CA ALA A 31 -0.05 10.01 -2.29
C ALA A 31 0.80 8.72 -2.31
N TYR A 32 2.13 8.81 -2.48
CA TYR A 32 3.02 7.64 -2.37
C TYR A 32 3.25 7.17 -0.94
N VAL A 33 3.08 8.05 0.05
CA VAL A 33 3.48 7.79 1.44
C VAL A 33 2.28 7.43 2.29
N PHE A 34 1.31 8.35 2.39
CA PHE A 34 0.27 8.26 3.41
C PHE A 34 -0.65 7.03 3.29
N PRO A 35 -1.07 6.58 2.10
CA PRO A 35 -1.95 5.42 2.00
C PRO A 35 -1.31 4.13 2.54
N GLY A 36 -0.07 3.84 2.12
CA GLY A 36 0.65 2.64 2.57
C GLY A 36 1.06 2.70 4.04
N LEU A 37 1.58 3.86 4.48
CA LEU A 37 1.95 4.07 5.88
C LEU A 37 0.75 3.93 6.80
N ALA A 38 -0.38 4.57 6.47
CA ALA A 38 -1.60 4.51 7.27
C ALA A 38 -2.17 3.08 7.33
N LEU A 39 -2.19 2.36 6.20
CA LEU A 39 -2.65 0.97 6.16
C LEU A 39 -1.82 0.08 7.09
N GLY A 40 -0.48 0.18 7.06
CA GLY A 40 0.40 -0.57 7.95
C GLY A 40 0.21 -0.21 9.42
N VAL A 41 0.09 1.09 9.72
CA VAL A 41 -0.18 1.61 11.08
C VAL A 41 -1.48 1.05 11.64
N ILE A 42 -2.55 1.07 10.84
CA ILE A 42 -3.87 0.55 11.23
C ILE A 42 -3.82 -0.97 11.41
N ALA A 43 -3.24 -1.70 10.46
CA ALA A 43 -3.17 -3.16 10.49
C ALA A 43 -2.43 -3.70 11.71
N ALA A 44 -1.27 -3.13 12.07
CA ALA A 44 -0.49 -3.56 13.25
C ALA A 44 -0.87 -2.83 14.55
N ARG A 45 -1.81 -1.88 14.50
CA ARG A 45 -2.19 -1.00 15.62
C ARG A 45 -0.95 -0.34 16.25
N VAL A 46 -0.16 0.33 15.41
CA VAL A 46 1.11 0.97 15.81
C VAL A 46 0.83 2.12 16.78
N ARG A 47 1.58 2.19 17.89
CA ARG A 47 1.35 3.20 18.95
C ARG A 47 1.80 4.61 18.55
N HIS A 48 2.98 4.72 17.96
CA HIS A 48 3.59 5.97 17.56
C HIS A 48 4.27 5.80 16.21
N ILE A 49 4.07 6.77 15.32
CA ILE A 49 4.74 6.81 14.02
C ILE A 49 6.07 7.51 14.23
N THR A 50 7.17 6.83 13.92
CA THR A 50 8.53 7.34 14.08
C THR A 50 9.13 7.79 12.75
N ASP A 51 10.22 8.54 12.78
CA ASP A 51 10.93 8.97 11.56
C ASP A 51 11.47 7.77 10.77
N GLU A 52 11.82 6.67 11.46
CA GLU A 52 12.23 5.42 10.81
C GLU A 52 11.11 4.79 9.97
N ALA A 53 9.84 5.00 10.32
CA ALA A 53 8.71 4.53 9.51
C ALA A 53 8.59 5.32 8.20
N PHE A 54 8.84 6.64 8.26
CA PHE A 54 8.89 7.48 7.05
C PHE A 54 10.10 7.15 6.19
N LEU A 55 11.27 6.90 6.79
CA LEU A 55 12.47 6.50 6.07
C LEU A 55 12.27 5.15 5.38
N ALA A 56 11.75 4.14 6.08
CA ALA A 56 11.44 2.84 5.50
C ALA A 56 10.42 2.95 4.35
N THR A 57 9.43 3.85 4.48
CA THR A 57 8.48 4.14 3.41
C THR A 57 9.17 4.76 2.19
N ALA A 58 10.07 5.73 2.39
CA ALA A 58 10.81 6.37 1.31
C ALA A 58 11.73 5.39 0.57
N GLU A 59 12.42 4.51 1.29
CA GLU A 59 13.25 3.44 0.73
C GLU A 59 12.42 2.46 -0.11
N MET A 60 11.23 2.07 0.39
CA MET A 60 10.31 1.22 -0.36
C MET A 60 9.83 1.88 -1.65
N ILE A 61 9.48 3.17 -1.63
CA ILE A 61 9.09 3.90 -2.85
C ILE A 61 10.24 3.95 -3.85
N ALA A 62 11.46 4.22 -3.39
CA ALA A 62 12.65 4.26 -4.24
C ALA A 62 12.96 2.90 -4.85
N GLY A 63 12.77 1.81 -4.11
CA GLY A 63 12.95 0.43 -4.60
C GLY A 63 12.00 0.03 -5.74
N GLU A 64 10.87 0.72 -5.89
CA GLU A 64 9.90 0.49 -6.98
C GLU A 64 10.21 1.31 -8.25
N VAL A 65 11.27 2.14 -8.22
CA VAL A 65 11.75 2.89 -9.38
C VAL A 65 12.72 2.02 -10.18
N THR A 66 12.32 1.59 -11.37
CA THR A 66 13.14 0.77 -12.27
C THR A 66 14.14 1.61 -13.06
N ASP A 67 15.18 0.96 -13.59
CA ASP A 67 16.13 1.62 -14.51
C ASP A 67 15.44 2.21 -15.76
N ALA A 68 14.34 1.60 -16.21
CA ALA A 68 13.52 2.13 -17.30
C ALA A 68 12.84 3.45 -16.91
N HIS A 69 12.31 3.55 -15.68
CA HIS A 69 11.77 4.79 -15.15
C HIS A 69 12.84 5.90 -15.11
N LEU A 70 14.05 5.56 -14.64
CA LEU A 70 15.18 6.49 -14.58
C LEU A 70 15.65 6.92 -15.98
N ALA A 71 15.68 6.01 -16.95
CA ALA A 71 16.01 6.31 -18.34
C ALA A 71 15.04 7.33 -18.97
N GLU A 72 13.76 7.27 -18.59
CA GLU A 72 12.72 8.24 -18.95
C GLU A 72 12.77 9.54 -18.13
N GLY A 73 13.66 9.62 -17.12
CA GLY A 73 13.79 10.78 -16.24
C GLY A 73 12.76 10.85 -15.10
N ARG A 74 12.08 9.74 -14.79
CA ARG A 74 11.12 9.65 -13.68
C ARG A 74 11.85 9.33 -12.38
N LEU A 75 11.55 10.07 -11.33
CA LEU A 75 12.06 9.81 -9.97
C LEU A 75 11.10 9.02 -9.09
N TYR A 76 9.88 8.81 -9.56
CA TYR A 76 8.83 8.10 -8.85
C TYR A 76 8.25 7.03 -9.78
N PRO A 77 7.74 5.91 -9.23
CA PRO A 77 7.05 4.91 -10.02
C PRO A 77 5.75 5.49 -10.62
N PRO A 78 5.12 4.83 -11.60
CA PRO A 78 3.84 5.27 -12.14
C PRO A 78 2.73 5.33 -11.07
N LEU A 79 1.84 6.33 -11.16
CA LEU A 79 0.69 6.44 -10.25
C LEU A 79 -0.30 5.27 -10.40
N SER A 80 -0.32 4.56 -11.53
CA SER A 80 -1.18 3.39 -11.73
C SER A 80 -0.83 2.23 -10.79
N SER A 81 0.42 2.11 -10.34
CA SER A 81 0.88 1.08 -9.40
C SER A 81 0.76 1.50 -7.93
N ILE A 82 0.10 2.62 -7.63
CA ILE A 82 0.07 3.19 -6.28
C ILE A 82 -0.54 2.24 -5.24
N ARG A 83 -1.53 1.41 -5.63
CA ARG A 83 -2.16 0.44 -4.73
C ARG A 83 -1.19 -0.66 -4.31
N ASP A 84 -0.43 -1.19 -5.26
CA ASP A 84 0.56 -2.24 -5.03
C ASP A 84 1.73 -1.72 -4.19
N ILE A 85 2.20 -0.49 -4.50
CA ILE A 85 3.24 0.19 -3.71
C ILE A 85 2.75 0.43 -2.28
N SER A 86 1.53 0.93 -2.11
CA SER A 86 0.93 1.15 -0.78
C SER A 86 0.83 -0.15 0.02
N PHE A 87 0.46 -1.25 -0.64
CA PHE A 87 0.42 -2.57 -0.01
C PHE A 87 1.80 -3.03 0.46
N LYS A 88 2.83 -2.92 -0.37
CA LYS A 88 4.21 -3.28 -0.02
C LYS A 88 4.75 -2.42 1.13
N ILE A 89 4.49 -1.11 1.11
CA ILE A 89 4.83 -0.20 2.22
C ILE A 89 4.14 -0.67 3.50
N ALA A 90 2.83 -0.96 3.44
CA ALA A 90 2.10 -1.40 4.62
C ALA A 90 2.69 -2.66 5.25
N VAL A 91 3.03 -3.68 4.44
CA VAL A 91 3.69 -4.90 4.93
C VAL A 91 5.02 -4.57 5.62
N LYS A 92 5.84 -3.71 5.00
CA LYS A 92 7.12 -3.29 5.59
C LYS A 92 6.95 -2.57 6.93
N ILE A 93 5.94 -1.71 7.03
CA ILE A 93 5.61 -1.00 8.27
C ILE A 93 5.13 -1.97 9.36
N VAL A 94 4.32 -2.97 9.00
CA VAL A 94 3.90 -4.03 9.94
C VAL A 94 5.13 -4.80 10.46
N GLU A 95 6.04 -5.22 9.58
CA GLU A 95 7.28 -5.91 9.97
C GLU A 95 8.13 -5.06 10.94
N GLN A 96 8.35 -3.80 10.59
CA GLN A 96 9.11 -2.86 11.41
C GLN A 96 8.44 -2.60 12.76
N ALA A 97 7.11 -2.52 12.80
CA ALA A 97 6.36 -2.29 14.03
C ALA A 97 6.50 -3.45 15.03
N TYR A 98 6.50 -4.70 14.55
CA TYR A 98 6.76 -5.86 15.41
C TYR A 98 8.22 -5.91 15.85
N ALA A 99 9.17 -5.68 14.92
CA ALA A 99 10.60 -5.68 15.24
C ALA A 99 11.00 -4.62 16.27
N SER A 100 10.34 -3.46 16.25
CA SER A 100 10.57 -2.34 17.19
C SER A 100 9.70 -2.39 18.45
N GLY A 101 8.82 -3.38 18.60
CA GLY A 101 7.88 -3.47 19.73
C GLY A 101 6.81 -2.38 19.78
N MET A 102 6.58 -1.69 18.65
CA MET A 102 5.57 -0.63 18.51
C MET A 102 4.18 -1.16 18.12
N ALA A 103 4.10 -2.40 17.63
CA ALA A 103 2.84 -3.07 17.31
C ALA A 103 2.03 -3.36 18.59
N SER A 104 0.72 -3.14 18.54
CA SER A 104 -0.21 -3.43 19.64
C SER A 104 -1.24 -4.51 19.31
N LEU A 105 -1.28 -4.99 18.07
CA LEU A 105 -2.05 -6.17 17.71
C LEU A 105 -1.31 -7.43 18.19
N TYR A 106 -1.98 -8.28 18.97
CA TYR A 106 -1.41 -9.54 19.47
C TYR A 106 -2.44 -10.69 19.39
N PRO A 107 -1.99 -11.94 19.15
CA PRO A 107 -0.59 -12.35 18.89
C PRO A 107 -0.05 -11.82 17.56
N GLU A 108 1.28 -11.79 17.40
CA GLU A 108 1.91 -11.44 16.12
C GLU A 108 1.46 -12.44 15.04
N PRO A 109 0.93 -11.98 13.89
CA PRO A 109 0.51 -12.88 12.82
C PRO A 109 1.71 -13.58 12.20
N GLN A 110 1.54 -14.86 11.88
CA GLN A 110 2.53 -15.62 11.11
C GLN A 110 2.69 -15.06 9.70
N ASP A 111 1.57 -14.67 9.08
CA ASP A 111 1.53 -14.07 7.75
C ASP A 111 1.09 -12.60 7.84
N LYS A 112 2.09 -11.70 7.77
CA LYS A 112 1.87 -10.25 7.79
C LYS A 112 1.26 -9.74 6.49
N GLU A 113 1.51 -10.41 5.37
CA GLU A 113 0.93 -10.05 4.08
C GLU A 113 -0.58 -10.33 4.09
N ALA A 114 -0.99 -11.49 4.60
CA ALA A 114 -2.40 -11.82 4.79
C ALA A 114 -3.10 -10.85 5.76
N LEU A 115 -2.43 -10.45 6.85
CA LEU A 115 -2.96 -9.44 7.77
C LEU A 115 -3.23 -8.11 7.03
N VAL A 116 -2.27 -7.61 6.27
CA VAL A 116 -2.45 -6.36 5.53
C VAL A 116 -3.55 -6.52 4.50
N ARG A 117 -3.58 -7.63 3.75
CA ARG A 117 -4.58 -7.91 2.73
C ARG A 117 -6.00 -7.94 3.31
N SER A 118 -6.19 -8.45 4.52
CA SER A 118 -7.51 -8.46 5.18
C SER A 118 -8.04 -7.07 5.57
N HIS A 119 -7.18 -6.04 5.55
CA HIS A 119 -7.55 -4.65 5.84
C HIS A 119 -7.71 -3.80 4.58
N VAL A 120 -7.38 -4.34 3.41
CA VAL A 120 -7.55 -3.63 2.13
C VAL A 120 -9.02 -3.61 1.76
N TYR A 121 -9.54 -2.42 1.45
CA TYR A 121 -10.90 -2.26 0.95
C TYR A 121 -11.10 -2.96 -0.41
N SER A 122 -12.15 -3.78 -0.49
CA SER A 122 -12.64 -4.33 -1.76
C SER A 122 -13.74 -3.42 -2.34
N PRO A 123 -13.66 -3.03 -3.62
CA PRO A 123 -14.73 -2.30 -4.28
C PRO A 123 -15.92 -3.20 -4.68
N ASP A 124 -15.82 -4.52 -4.48
CA ASP A 124 -16.90 -5.46 -4.80
C ASP A 124 -18.07 -5.29 -3.82
N TYR A 125 -19.29 -5.55 -4.30
CA TYR A 125 -20.48 -5.51 -3.45
C TYR A 125 -20.51 -6.68 -2.47
N ASP A 126 -20.78 -6.37 -1.21
CA ASP A 126 -21.09 -7.38 -0.20
C ASP A 126 -22.47 -8.00 -0.43
N SER A 127 -22.65 -9.25 0.01
CA SER A 127 -23.96 -9.87 0.07
C SER A 127 -24.75 -9.34 1.26
N PHE A 128 -25.96 -8.84 1.00
CA PHE A 128 -26.92 -8.44 2.04
C PHE A 128 -27.92 -9.57 2.36
N VAL A 129 -27.82 -10.72 1.69
CA VAL A 129 -28.67 -11.88 1.96
C VAL A 129 -28.19 -12.55 3.25
N PRO A 130 -29.09 -12.88 4.19
CA PRO A 130 -28.72 -13.60 5.41
C PRO A 130 -28.00 -14.91 5.10
N ASP A 131 -26.96 -15.22 5.88
CA ASP A 131 -26.28 -16.51 5.80
C ASP A 131 -27.17 -17.60 6.41
N CYS A 132 -27.95 -18.25 5.55
CA CYS A 132 -28.87 -19.31 5.91
C CYS A 132 -28.17 -20.67 5.79
N TYR A 133 -27.99 -21.35 6.92
CA TYR A 133 -27.50 -22.74 6.97
C TYR A 133 -28.48 -23.64 7.72
N THR A 134 -28.46 -24.94 7.44
CA THR A 134 -29.37 -25.91 8.05
C THR A 134 -28.70 -26.66 9.19
N TRP A 135 -29.43 -26.81 10.30
CA TRP A 135 -29.01 -27.68 11.40
C TRP A 135 -29.31 -29.15 11.07
N PRO A 136 -28.57 -30.12 11.65
CA PRO A 136 -28.88 -31.53 11.46
C PRO A 136 -30.32 -31.84 11.90
N ALA A 137 -31.04 -32.62 11.09
CA ALA A 137 -32.47 -32.85 11.25
C ALA A 137 -32.88 -33.41 12.62
N ALA A 138 -31.98 -34.11 13.32
CA ALA A 138 -32.24 -34.60 14.69
C ALA A 138 -32.48 -33.47 15.70
N TYR A 139 -31.92 -32.28 15.45
CA TYR A 139 -31.94 -31.13 16.36
C TYR A 139 -32.82 -29.98 15.87
N SER A 140 -33.41 -30.08 14.67
CA SER A 140 -34.25 -29.04 14.07
C SER A 140 -35.73 -29.43 13.96
N LYS A 141 -36.16 -30.48 14.67
CA LYS A 141 -37.58 -30.90 14.70
C LYS A 141 -38.38 -30.00 15.62
N THR A 142 -39.48 -29.46 15.11
CA THR A 142 -40.47 -28.75 15.91
C THR A 142 -41.21 -29.75 16.81
N GLN A 143 -41.26 -29.50 18.12
CA GLN A 143 -42.12 -30.27 19.03
C GLN A 143 -43.58 -29.88 18.76
N THR A 144 -44.44 -30.89 18.60
CA THR A 144 -45.90 -30.72 18.51
C THR A 144 -46.48 -31.01 19.90
N VAL A 145 -47.34 -30.12 20.40
CA VAL A 145 -48.08 -30.24 21.68
C VAL A 145 -49.41 -30.94 21.44
#